data_AF-A0A1W1BVM6-F1
#
_entry.id   AF-A0A1W1BVM6-F1
#
_cell.length_a   1.000
_cell.length_b   1.000
_cell.length_c   1.000
_cell.angle_alpha   90.00
_cell.angle_beta   90.00
_cell.angle_gamma   90.00
#
_symmetry.space_group_name_H-M   'P 1'
#
loop_
_entity.id
_entity.type
_entity.pdbx_description
1 polymer ?
#
loop_
_entity_poly.entity_id
_entity_poly.type
_entity_poly.pdbx_seq_one_letter_code
_entity_poly.pdbx_strand_id
1 'polypeptide(L)'
;MDKSLMIFIAIGLGFLYFVTSFVGDIQAEDDTFANNDYKKEHKYDAYKTVDNIGQDILDVTDADVKTQLGAWNKSLLKDEFLELFPNFTEMKSFIDDRVRGEILSTKLKALVTDTESKFLSGEITEEQAKRKLDSLK
;
A
#
# COMPACT_ATOMS: atom_id res chain seq x y z
N MET A 1 59.84 -4.96 24.88
CA MET A 1 58.73 -4.18 24.29
C MET A 1 58.14 -3.34 25.39
N ASP A 2 58.23 -2.02 25.29
CA ASP A 2 57.79 -1.11 26.36
C ASP A 2 56.28 -1.20 26.59
N LYS A 3 55.86 -1.13 27.86
CA LYS A 3 54.44 -1.16 28.27
C LYS A 3 53.61 -0.11 27.53
N SER A 4 54.21 1.05 27.23
CA SER A 4 53.58 2.13 26.48
C SER A 4 53.22 1.70 25.04
N LEU A 5 54.08 0.96 24.34
CA LEU A 5 53.81 0.47 22.98
C LEU A 5 52.65 -0.55 22.97
N MET A 6 52.60 -1.44 23.96
CA MET A 6 51.48 -2.40 24.09
C MET A 6 50.13 -1.70 24.33
N ILE A 7 50.12 -0.63 25.13
CA ILE A 7 48.89 0.14 25.39
C ILE A 7 48.40 0.83 24.11
N PHE A 8 49.30 1.42 23.32
CA PHE A 8 48.91 2.03 22.04
C PHE A 8 48.35 1.02 21.04
N ILE A 9 48.93 -0.18 20.95
CA ILE A 9 48.41 -1.25 20.08
C ILE A 9 47.04 -1.73 20.56
N ALA A 10 46.85 -1.91 21.87
CA ALA A 10 45.57 -2.33 22.43
C ALA A 10 44.46 -1.28 22.20
N ILE A 11 44.77 0.01 22.36
CA ILE A 11 43.83 1.11 22.09
C ILE A 11 43.53 1.18 20.59
N GLY A 12 44.53 1.03 19.72
CA GLY A 12 44.35 1.04 18.27
C GLY A 12 43.47 -0.11 17.77
N LEU A 13 43.66 -1.32 18.28
CA LEU A 13 42.84 -2.48 17.95
C LEU A 13 41.41 -2.35 18.49
N GLY A 14 41.24 -1.83 19.70
CA GLY A 14 39.92 -1.55 20.28
C GLY A 14 39.15 -0.48 19.50
N PHE A 15 39.84 0.58 19.08
CA PHE A 15 39.25 1.65 18.27
C PHE A 15 38.87 1.17 16.86
N LEU A 16 39.73 0.36 16.21
CA LEU A 16 39.40 -0.26 14.93
C LEU A 16 38.16 -1.16 15.03
N TYR A 17 38.08 -2.02 16.05
CA TYR A 17 36.92 -2.87 16.28
C TYR A 17 35.64 -2.05 16.50
N PHE A 18 35.71 -1.02 17.34
CA PHE A 18 34.60 -0.12 17.60
C PHE A 18 34.09 0.56 16.32
N VAL A 19 34.98 1.14 15.51
CA VAL A 19 34.59 1.77 14.24
C VAL A 19 33.98 0.76 13.27
N THR A 20 34.55 -0.43 13.13
CA THR A 20 34.01 -1.45 12.21
C THR A 20 32.65 -2.00 12.67
N SER A 21 32.44 -2.22 13.97
CA SER A 21 31.15 -2.66 14.49
C SER A 21 30.09 -1.56 14.41
N PHE A 22 30.44 -0.32 14.73
CA PHE A 22 29.49 0.80 14.70
C PHE A 22 29.06 1.15 13.26
N VAL A 23 29.98 1.08 12.29
CA VAL A 23 29.65 1.29 10.86
C VAL A 23 28.85 0.10 10.29
N GLY A 24 29.14 -1.13 10.73
CA GLY A 24 28.39 -2.33 10.33
C GLY A 24 26.94 -2.32 10.83
N ASP A 25 26.72 -1.92 12.08
CA ASP A 25 25.37 -1.84 12.67
C ASP A 25 24.51 -0.74 12.01
N ILE A 26 25.12 0.40 11.63
CA ILE A 26 24.42 1.48 10.90
C ILE A 26 24.00 1.02 9.50
N GLN A 27 24.84 0.28 8.77
CA GLN A 27 24.48 -0.25 7.44
C GLN A 27 23.41 -1.35 7.55
N ALA A 28 23.46 -2.19 8.59
CA ALA A 28 22.48 -3.25 8.80
C ALA A 28 21.09 -2.73 9.20
N GLU A 29 21.01 -1.67 10.01
CA GLU A 29 19.73 -1.02 10.31
C GLU A 29 19.11 -0.37 9.06
N ASP A 30 19.89 0.42 8.31
CA ASP A 30 19.40 1.13 7.11
C ASP A 30 18.91 0.16 6.02
N ASP A 31 19.65 -0.93 5.77
CA ASP A 31 19.22 -1.99 4.86
C ASP A 31 17.93 -2.69 5.32
N THR A 32 17.73 -2.85 6.63
CA THR A 32 16.53 -3.50 7.17
C THR A 32 15.31 -2.58 7.12
N PHE A 33 15.47 -1.28 7.41
CA PHE A 33 14.40 -0.29 7.30
C PHE A 33 13.98 -0.05 5.85
N ALA A 34 14.94 0.12 4.93
CA ALA A 34 14.68 0.28 3.50
C ALA A 34 13.94 -0.92 2.89
N ASN A 35 14.33 -2.15 3.26
CA ASN A 35 13.66 -3.35 2.75
C ASN A 35 12.22 -3.50 3.25
N ASN A 36 11.93 -3.05 4.48
CA ASN A 36 10.65 -3.29 5.11
C ASN A 36 9.57 -2.34 4.58
N ASP A 37 9.92 -1.08 4.34
CA ASP A 37 8.97 -0.12 3.77
C ASP A 37 8.75 -0.37 2.28
N TYR A 38 9.80 -0.71 1.52
CA TYR A 38 9.66 -1.19 0.14
C TYR A 38 8.75 -2.42 0.05
N LYS A 39 8.96 -3.43 0.91
CA LYS A 39 8.10 -4.64 0.93
C LYS A 39 6.65 -4.35 1.29
N LYS A 40 6.38 -3.32 2.12
CA LYS A 40 5.00 -2.91 2.45
C LYS A 40 4.33 -2.18 1.29
N GLU A 41 5.06 -1.32 0.60
CA GLU A 41 4.54 -0.53 -0.53
C GLU A 41 4.23 -1.41 -1.74
N HIS A 42 5.13 -2.36 -2.05
CA HIS A 42 5.00 -3.26 -3.19
C HIS A 42 4.27 -4.58 -2.87
N LYS A 43 3.74 -4.74 -1.65
CA LYS A 43 3.09 -5.99 -1.20
C LYS A 43 1.95 -6.45 -2.12
N TYR A 44 1.25 -5.51 -2.75
CA TYR A 44 0.07 -5.76 -3.56
C TYR A 44 0.32 -5.66 -5.06
N ASP A 45 1.56 -5.43 -5.49
CA ASP A 45 1.88 -5.27 -6.90
C ASP A 45 1.64 -6.54 -7.70
N ALA A 46 1.72 -7.71 -7.06
CA ALA A 46 1.37 -8.99 -7.68
C ALA A 46 -0.09 -9.09 -8.15
N TYR A 47 -0.97 -8.23 -7.63
CA TYR A 47 -2.39 -8.17 -8.01
C TYR A 47 -2.68 -7.07 -9.03
N LYS A 48 -1.70 -6.22 -9.34
CA LYS A 48 -1.80 -5.22 -10.41
C LYS A 48 -1.46 -5.93 -11.72
N THR A 49 -2.42 -5.96 -12.63
CA THR A 49 -2.23 -6.57 -13.95
C THR A 49 -2.85 -5.67 -15.01
N VAL A 50 -2.75 -6.08 -16.26
CA VAL A 50 -3.24 -5.34 -17.42
C VAL A 50 -4.22 -6.24 -18.16
N ASP A 51 -5.31 -5.67 -18.64
CA ASP A 51 -6.28 -6.40 -19.45
C ASP A 51 -5.82 -6.54 -20.92
N ASN A 52 -6.68 -7.14 -21.76
CA ASN A 52 -6.38 -7.40 -23.16
C ASN A 52 -6.24 -6.13 -24.03
N ILE A 53 -6.66 -4.96 -23.54
CA ILE A 53 -6.52 -3.68 -24.24
C ILE A 53 -5.44 -2.78 -23.62
N GLY A 54 -4.69 -3.28 -22.63
CA GLY A 54 -3.61 -2.55 -21.97
C GLY A 54 -4.09 -1.59 -20.88
N GLN A 55 -5.30 -1.79 -20.33
CA GLN A 55 -5.81 -1.03 -19.19
C GLN A 55 -5.43 -1.71 -17.88
N ASP A 56 -4.94 -0.93 -16.90
CA ASP A 56 -4.60 -1.47 -15.58
C ASP A 56 -5.85 -1.98 -14.87
N ILE A 57 -5.77 -3.18 -14.30
CA ILE A 57 -6.82 -3.80 -13.50
C ILE A 57 -6.25 -4.34 -12.18
N LEU A 58 -7.11 -4.45 -11.17
CA LEU A 58 -6.80 -5.13 -9.92
C LEU A 58 -7.38 -6.54 -9.97
N ASP A 59 -6.54 -7.55 -10.11
CA ASP A 59 -6.94 -8.95 -10.05
C ASP A 59 -6.55 -9.60 -8.73
N VAL A 60 -7.55 -9.81 -7.89
CA VAL A 60 -7.41 -10.39 -6.55
C VAL A 60 -8.26 -11.65 -6.40
N THR A 61 -8.58 -12.32 -7.52
CA THR A 61 -9.52 -13.46 -7.57
C THR A 61 -9.15 -14.58 -6.59
N ASP A 62 -7.86 -14.91 -6.48
CA ASP A 62 -7.36 -15.99 -5.61
C ASP A 62 -6.93 -15.52 -4.22
N ALA A 63 -7.08 -14.23 -3.91
CA ALA A 63 -6.64 -13.65 -2.64
C ALA A 63 -7.72 -13.75 -1.56
N ASP A 64 -7.28 -13.91 -0.31
CA ASP A 64 -8.18 -13.84 0.85
C ASP A 64 -8.77 -12.42 1.01
N VAL A 65 -9.92 -12.31 1.67
CA VAL A 65 -10.67 -11.04 1.81
C VAL A 65 -9.81 -9.90 2.35
N LYS A 66 -8.93 -10.16 3.33
CA LYS A 66 -8.07 -9.11 3.92
C LYS A 66 -7.07 -8.61 2.89
N THR A 67 -6.53 -9.51 2.08
CA THR A 67 -5.63 -9.16 0.98
C THR A 67 -6.35 -8.39 -0.12
N GLN A 68 -7.58 -8.79 -0.51
CA GLN A 68 -8.38 -8.05 -1.50
C GLN A 68 -8.63 -6.59 -1.07
N LEU A 69 -9.06 -6.38 0.18
CA LEU A 69 -9.31 -5.05 0.74
C LEU A 69 -8.02 -4.22 0.84
N GLY A 70 -6.93 -4.85 1.26
CA GLY A 70 -5.62 -4.20 1.36
C GLY A 70 -5.10 -3.74 0.00
N ALA A 71 -5.24 -4.61 -1.02
CA ALA A 71 -4.81 -4.31 -2.38
C ALA A 71 -5.61 -3.15 -2.97
N TRP A 72 -6.94 -3.12 -2.77
CA TRP A 72 -7.78 -1.99 -3.18
C TRP A 72 -7.36 -0.67 -2.51
N ASN A 73 -7.23 -0.67 -1.19
CA ASN A 73 -6.92 0.55 -0.43
C ASN A 73 -5.52 1.13 -0.74
N LYS A 74 -4.64 0.33 -1.34
CA LYS A 74 -3.28 0.73 -1.77
C LYS A 74 -3.14 0.86 -3.30
N SER A 75 -4.22 0.65 -4.06
CA SER A 75 -4.19 0.72 -5.52
C SER A 75 -4.37 2.15 -6.01
N LEU A 76 -3.64 2.51 -7.08
CA LEU A 76 -3.87 3.74 -7.83
C LEU A 76 -5.27 3.79 -8.46
N LEU A 77 -5.85 2.61 -8.73
CA LEU A 77 -7.22 2.47 -9.23
C LEU A 77 -8.26 3.04 -8.28
N LYS A 78 -7.95 3.12 -6.98
CA LYS A 78 -8.85 3.77 -6.02
C LYS A 78 -8.94 5.27 -6.28
N ASP A 79 -7.83 5.91 -6.58
CA ASP A 79 -7.79 7.35 -6.83
C ASP A 79 -8.55 7.67 -8.13
N GLU A 80 -8.31 6.90 -9.21
CA GLU A 80 -9.07 7.00 -10.46
C GLU A 80 -10.57 6.76 -10.25
N PHE A 81 -10.93 5.79 -9.39
CA PHE A 81 -12.32 5.54 -9.03
C PHE A 81 -12.97 6.73 -8.30
N LEU A 82 -12.23 7.41 -7.43
CA LEU A 82 -12.73 8.59 -6.71
C LEU A 82 -12.89 9.81 -7.61
N GLU A 83 -12.11 9.93 -8.68
CA GLU A 83 -12.25 10.99 -9.69
C GLU A 83 -13.58 10.91 -10.46
N LEU A 84 -14.19 9.72 -10.55
CA LEU A 84 -15.49 9.53 -11.18
C LEU A 84 -16.66 10.08 -10.35
N PHE A 85 -16.46 10.39 -9.07
CA PHE A 85 -17.53 10.97 -8.25
C PHE A 85 -17.93 12.38 -8.77
N PRO A 86 -19.23 12.72 -8.85
CA PRO A 86 -20.41 12.00 -8.33
C PRO A 86 -21.11 11.09 -9.34
N ASN A 87 -20.46 10.68 -10.43
CA ASN A 87 -21.05 9.78 -11.42
C ASN A 87 -21.08 8.32 -10.92
N PHE A 88 -22.09 7.98 -10.12
CA PHE A 88 -22.24 6.64 -9.53
C PHE A 88 -22.42 5.53 -10.57
N THR A 89 -22.90 5.84 -11.77
CA THR A 89 -23.01 4.85 -12.86
C THR A 89 -21.62 4.51 -13.39
N GLU A 90 -20.80 5.50 -13.71
CA GLU A 90 -19.41 5.28 -14.13
C GLU A 90 -18.58 4.59 -13.05
N MET A 91 -18.79 4.93 -11.77
CA MET A 91 -18.13 4.24 -10.65
C MET A 91 -18.46 2.74 -10.62
N LYS A 92 -19.71 2.35 -10.89
CA LYS A 92 -20.11 0.92 -10.94
C LYS A 92 -19.49 0.22 -12.15
N SER A 93 -19.51 0.87 -13.32
CA SER A 93 -18.85 0.36 -14.53
C SER A 93 -17.35 0.19 -14.34
N PHE A 94 -16.68 1.15 -13.68
CA PHE A 94 -15.26 1.03 -13.33
C PHE A 94 -14.97 -0.23 -12.51
N ILE A 95 -15.82 -0.54 -11.52
CA ILE A 95 -15.68 -1.76 -10.71
C ILE A 95 -15.83 -3.01 -11.57
N ASP A 96 -16.81 -3.03 -12.49
CA ASP A 96 -17.01 -4.13 -13.43
C ASP A 96 -15.84 -4.35 -14.37
N ASP A 97 -15.26 -3.26 -14.87
CA ASP A 97 -14.24 -3.31 -15.89
C ASP A 97 -12.84 -3.57 -15.30
N ARG A 98 -12.55 -3.01 -14.12
CA ARG A 98 -11.17 -2.93 -13.59
C ARG A 98 -10.91 -3.69 -12.30
N VAL A 99 -11.92 -4.31 -11.70
CA VAL A 99 -11.75 -5.11 -10.49
C VAL A 99 -12.15 -6.56 -10.75
N ARG A 100 -11.20 -7.49 -10.57
CA ARG A 100 -11.44 -8.95 -10.60
C ARG A 100 -11.30 -9.50 -9.19
N GLY A 101 -12.34 -10.20 -8.75
CA GLY A 101 -12.52 -10.63 -7.36
C GLY A 101 -13.94 -10.36 -6.91
N GLU A 102 -14.76 -11.40 -6.88
CA GLU A 102 -16.21 -11.29 -6.66
C GLU A 102 -16.55 -10.64 -5.32
N ILE A 103 -15.81 -10.98 -4.26
CA ILE A 103 -16.03 -10.46 -2.91
C ILE A 103 -15.77 -8.95 -2.87
N LEU A 104 -14.62 -8.51 -3.39
CA LEU A 104 -14.25 -7.10 -3.45
C LEU A 104 -15.22 -6.30 -4.34
N SER A 105 -15.51 -6.79 -5.54
CA SER A 105 -16.43 -6.14 -6.49
C SER A 105 -17.82 -5.96 -5.87
N THR A 106 -18.35 -6.99 -5.22
CA THR A 106 -19.65 -6.93 -4.52
C THR A 106 -19.64 -5.88 -3.41
N LYS A 107 -18.59 -5.85 -2.58
CA LYS A 107 -18.44 -4.87 -1.50
C LYS A 107 -18.37 -3.43 -2.03
N LEU A 108 -17.61 -3.21 -3.09
CA LEU A 108 -17.47 -1.89 -3.72
C LEU A 108 -18.80 -1.41 -4.31
N LYS A 109 -19.50 -2.26 -5.06
CA LYS A 109 -20.81 -1.90 -5.63
C LYS A 109 -21.85 -1.59 -4.56
N ALA A 110 -21.84 -2.35 -3.46
CA ALA A 110 -22.71 -2.09 -2.31
C ALA A 110 -22.38 -0.74 -1.66
N LEU A 111 -21.10 -0.42 -1.49
CA LEU A 111 -20.64 0.88 -0.97
C LEU A 111 -21.08 2.04 -1.87
N VAL A 112 -20.92 1.90 -3.19
CA VAL A 112 -21.35 2.91 -4.17
C VAL A 112 -22.86 3.10 -4.10
N THR A 113 -23.63 2.01 -4.09
CA THR A 113 -25.10 2.06 -4.05
C THR A 113 -25.64 2.69 -2.77
N ASP A 114 -25.08 2.34 -1.61
CA ASP A 114 -25.46 2.95 -0.33
C ASP A 114 -25.06 4.43 -0.25
N THR A 115 -23.91 4.81 -0.84
CA THR A 115 -23.48 6.21 -0.90
C THR A 115 -24.34 7.03 -1.85
N GLU A 116 -24.65 6.50 -3.03
CA GLU A 116 -25.55 7.10 -4.02
C GLU A 116 -26.91 7.40 -3.40
N SER A 117 -27.55 6.40 -2.78
CA SER A 117 -28.86 6.56 -2.15
C SER A 117 -28.87 7.70 -1.13
N LYS A 118 -27.88 7.74 -0.23
CA LYS A 118 -27.75 8.76 0.83
C LYS A 118 -27.39 10.13 0.29
N PHE A 119 -26.57 10.20 -0.75
CA PHE A 119 -26.17 11.46 -1.35
C PHE A 119 -27.35 12.08 -2.12
N LEU A 120 -28.06 11.28 -2.91
CA LEU A 120 -29.22 11.74 -3.68
C LEU A 120 -30.43 12.09 -2.81
N SER A 121 -30.58 11.46 -1.64
CA SER A 121 -31.61 11.82 -0.65
C SER A 121 -31.26 13.08 0.16
N GLY A 122 -30.03 13.60 0.04
CA GLY A 122 -29.53 14.70 0.86
C GLY A 122 -29.19 14.32 2.30
N GLU A 123 -29.15 13.03 2.64
CA GLU A 123 -28.76 12.54 3.97
C GLU A 123 -27.29 12.80 4.27
N ILE A 124 -26.43 12.77 3.24
CA ILE A 124 -24.99 13.05 3.36
C ILE A 124 -24.54 14.15 2.40
N THR A 125 -23.54 14.92 2.83
CA THR A 125 -22.88 15.92 1.99
C THR A 125 -21.87 15.30 1.01
N GLU A 126 -21.42 16.09 0.05
CA GLU A 126 -20.37 15.70 -0.90
C GLU A 126 -19.10 15.19 -0.20
N GLU A 127 -18.63 15.91 0.83
CA GLU A 127 -17.44 15.55 1.59
C GLU A 127 -17.63 14.27 2.41
N GLN A 128 -18.84 14.02 2.91
CA GLN A 128 -19.18 12.77 3.60
C GLN A 128 -19.24 11.59 2.62
N ALA A 129 -19.79 11.80 1.41
CA ALA A 129 -19.82 10.80 0.36
C ALA A 129 -18.40 10.41 -0.10
N LYS A 130 -17.54 11.39 -0.39
CA LYS A 130 -16.13 11.15 -0.75
C LYS A 130 -15.36 10.37 0.32
N ARG A 131 -15.48 10.79 1.59
CA ARG A 131 -14.85 10.07 2.72
C ARG A 131 -15.32 8.63 2.85
N LYS A 132 -16.59 8.38 2.57
CA LYS A 132 -17.18 7.04 2.63
C LYS A 132 -16.68 6.15 1.51
N LEU A 133 -16.52 6.70 0.30
CA LEU A 133 -16.01 5.99 -0.88
C LEU A 133 -14.50 5.70 -0.78
N ASP A 134 -13.74 6.56 -0.09
CA ASP A 134 -12.28 6.44 0.05
C ASP A 134 -11.83 5.28 0.96
N SER A 135 -12.63 4.91 1.97
CA SER A 135 -12.26 3.84 2.89
C SER A 135 -13.17 2.63 2.76
N LEU A 136 -12.71 1.57 2.09
CA LEU A 136 -13.40 0.29 2.10
C LEU A 136 -13.01 -0.51 3.37
N LYS A 137 -14.01 -0.89 4.16
CA LYS A 137 -13.87 -1.65 5.41
C LYS A 137 -14.17 -3.15 5.27
#